data_AF-A0A5K1FVE8-F1
#
_entry.id   AF-A0A5K1FVE8-F1
#
_cell.length_a   1.000
_cell.length_b   1.000
_cell.length_c   1.000
_cell.angle_alpha   90.00
_cell.angle_beta   90.00
_cell.angle_gamma   90.00
#
_symmetry.space_group_name_H-M   'P 1'
#
loop_
_entity.id
_entity.type
_entity.pdbx_description
1 polymer ?
#
loop_
_entity_poly.entity_id
_entity_poly.type
_entity_poly.pdbx_seq_one_letter_code
_entity_poly.pdbx_strand_id
1 'polypeptide(L)' 'RPGGDRIYGVFDNQLPAALKKLPFDRHLSLQNVRKVVSEADGYQPHLIAPEQGYRRLIDSSLGFFKGPAEASVDA' A
#
# COMPACT_ATOMS: atom_id res chain seq x y z
N ARG A 1 34.39 -3.25 -7.61
CA ARG A 1 34.09 -2.97 -6.18
C ARG A 1 32.70 -3.57 -5.90
N PRO A 2 32.58 -4.67 -5.12
CA PRO A 2 31.36 -5.47 -5.05
C PRO A 2 30.15 -4.80 -4.35
N GLY A 3 30.35 -3.67 -3.68
CA GLY A 3 29.26 -2.95 -3.01
C GLY A 3 28.27 -2.29 -3.97
N GLY A 4 28.73 -1.80 -5.13
CA GLY A 4 27.84 -1.14 -6.10
C GLY A 4 26.83 -2.11 -6.71
N ASP A 5 27.31 -3.28 -7.14
CA ASP A 5 26.46 -4.33 -7.73
C ASP A 5 25.37 -4.82 -6.74
N ARG A 6 25.68 -4.83 -5.44
CA ARG A 6 24.70 -5.16 -4.39
C ARG A 6 23.59 -4.12 -4.30
N ILE A 7 23.94 -2.83 -4.34
CA ILE A 7 22.97 -1.72 -4.34
C ILE A 7 22.05 -1.81 -5.57
N TYR A 8 22.62 -2.03 -6.77
CA TYR A 8 21.82 -2.25 -7.98
C TYR A 8 20.91 -3.47 -7.85
N GLY A 9 21.40 -4.57 -7.28
CA GLY A 9 20.58 -5.76 -7.04
C GLY A 9 19.35 -5.48 -6.16
N VAL A 10 19.52 -4.69 -5.10
CA VAL A 10 18.42 -4.34 -4.18
C VAL A 10 17.42 -3.40 -4.85
N PHE A 11 17.87 -2.28 -5.40
CA PHE A 11 16.98 -1.22 -5.88
C PHE A 11 16.38 -1.50 -7.27
N ASP A 12 17.08 -2.20 -8.17
CA ASP A 12 16.57 -2.45 -9.52
C ASP A 12 15.77 -3.76 -9.61
N ASN A 13 15.97 -4.70 -8.67
CA ASN A 13 15.33 -6.01 -8.72
C ASN A 13 14.50 -6.32 -7.48
N GLN A 14 15.11 -6.37 -6.30
CA GLN A 14 14.45 -6.89 -5.09
C GLN A 14 13.30 -6.00 -4.63
N LEU A 15 13.53 -4.69 -4.49
CA LEU A 15 12.51 -3.74 -4.06
C LEU A 15 11.33 -3.69 -5.07
N PRO A 16 11.54 -3.49 -6.38
CA PRO A 16 10.43 -3.52 -7.35
C PRO A 16 9.66 -4.83 -7.35
N ALA A 17 10.34 -5.98 -7.18
CA ALA A 17 9.68 -7.27 -7.08
C ALA A 17 8.83 -7.41 -5.80
N ALA A 18 9.31 -6.89 -4.66
CA ALA A 18 8.57 -6.88 -3.41
C ALA A 18 7.33 -5.97 -3.50
N LEU A 19 7.44 -4.79 -4.12
CA LEU A 19 6.33 -3.88 -4.34
C LEU A 19 5.22 -4.49 -5.23
N LYS A 20 5.60 -5.21 -6.29
CA LYS A 20 4.65 -5.91 -7.17
C LYS A 20 3.91 -7.07 -6.49
N LYS A 21 4.46 -7.62 -5.41
CA LYS A 21 3.86 -8.72 -4.63
C LYS A 21 2.91 -8.23 -3.55
N LEU A 22 2.78 -6.91 -3.35
CA LEU A 22 1.86 -6.36 -2.37
C LEU A 22 0.41 -6.75 -2.70
N PRO A 23 -0.43 -7.09 -1.70
CA PRO A 23 -1.75 -7.64 -1.93
C PRO A 23 -2.80 -6.57 -2.28
N PHE A 24 -2.47 -5.61 -3.16
CA PHE A 24 -3.35 -4.48 -3.49
C PHE A 24 -4.63 -4.91 -4.20
N ASP A 25 -4.61 -5.96 -5.03
CA ASP A 25 -5.84 -6.47 -5.65
C ASP A 25 -6.88 -6.89 -4.61
N ARG A 26 -6.43 -7.53 -3.54
CA ARG A 26 -7.30 -7.92 -2.42
C ARG A 26 -7.68 -6.71 -1.58
N HIS A 27 -6.71 -5.88 -1.22
CA HIS A 27 -6.90 -4.72 -0.33
C HIS A 27 -7.80 -3.65 -0.94
N LEU A 28 -7.65 -3.37 -2.23
CA LEU A 28 -8.43 -2.39 -3.00
C LEU A 28 -9.58 -3.04 -3.77
N SER A 29 -9.93 -4.29 -3.47
CA SER A 29 -11.12 -4.92 -4.02
C SER A 29 -12.36 -4.08 -3.74
N LEU A 30 -13.30 -4.04 -4.68
CA LEU A 30 -14.53 -3.24 -4.55
C LEU A 30 -15.30 -3.56 -3.27
N GLN A 31 -15.30 -4.83 -2.87
CA GLN A 31 -15.92 -5.28 -1.62
C GLN A 31 -15.24 -4.66 -0.39
N ASN A 32 -13.90 -4.68 -0.34
CA ASN A 32 -13.17 -4.11 0.80
C ASN A 32 -13.25 -2.58 0.83
N VAL A 33 -13.16 -1.92 -0.33
CA VAL A 33 -13.32 -0.47 -0.46
C VAL A 33 -14.68 -0.02 0.07
N ARG A 34 -15.77 -0.66 -0.39
CA ARG A 34 -17.13 -0.37 0.10
C ARG A 34 -17.23 -0.55 1.61
N LYS A 35 -16.71 -1.66 2.13
CA LYS A 35 -16.71 -1.95 3.58
C LYS A 35 -15.99 -0.84 4.36
N VAL A 36 -14.74 -0.53 4.01
CA VAL A 36 -13.93 0.45 4.74
C VAL A 36 -14.54 1.85 4.68
N VAL A 37 -15.03 2.26 3.50
CA VAL A 37 -15.69 3.55 3.32
C VAL A 37 -16.97 3.64 4.15
N SER A 38 -17.84 2.62 4.08
CA SER A 38 -19.09 2.61 4.85
C SER A 38 -18.85 2.54 6.37
N GLU A 39 -17.80 1.85 6.82
CA GLU A 39 -17.42 1.82 8.24
C GLU A 39 -16.83 3.14 8.74
N ALA A 40 -16.10 3.86 7.89
CA ALA A 40 -15.39 5.08 8.29
C ALA A 40 -16.27 6.34 8.23
N ASP A 41 -17.02 6.55 7.15
CA ASP A 41 -17.87 7.74 6.99
C ASP A 41 -19.33 7.49 7.40
N GLY A 42 -19.74 6.23 7.53
CA GLY A 42 -21.11 5.87 7.83
C GLY A 42 -22.07 6.09 6.66
N TYR A 43 -23.37 6.04 6.95
CA TYR A 43 -24.40 6.37 5.96
C TYR A 43 -24.50 7.88 5.78
N GLN A 44 -24.23 8.35 4.57
CA GLN A 44 -24.37 9.76 4.21
C GLN A 44 -25.57 9.93 3.26
N PRO A 45 -26.71 10.50 3.73
CA PRO A 45 -27.93 10.66 2.92
C PRO A 45 -27.83 11.73 1.84
N HIS A 46 -26.72 12.48 1.81
CA HIS A 46 -26.44 13.57 0.91
C HIS A 46 -25.09 13.30 0.23
N LEU A 47 -24.95 13.73 -1.03
CA LEU A 47 -23.78 13.44 -1.85
C LEU A 47 -22.56 14.23 -1.37
N ILE A 48 -21.85 13.66 -0.39
CA ILE A 48 -20.57 14.15 0.10
C ILE A 48 -19.53 13.06 -0.14
N ALA A 49 -18.30 13.49 -0.44
CA ALA A 49 -17.17 12.59 -0.57
C ALA A 49 -16.89 11.89 0.78
N PRO A 50 -16.66 10.56 0.78
CA PRO A 50 -16.29 9.81 1.97
C PRO A 50 -14.81 10.05 2.34
N GLU A 51 -14.53 11.25 2.87
CA GLU A 51 -13.18 11.74 3.17
C GLU A 51 -12.42 10.83 4.16
N GLN A 52 -13.11 10.28 5.17
CA GLN A 52 -12.45 9.42 6.16
C GLN A 52 -12.16 8.03 5.59
N GLY A 53 -13.05 7.52 4.75
CA GLY A 53 -12.91 6.26 4.04
C GLY A 53 -11.72 6.29 3.09
N TYR A 54 -11.60 7.36 2.29
CA TYR A 54 -10.42 7.56 1.43
C TYR A 54 -9.13 7.67 2.24
N ARG A 55 -9.12 8.48 3.30
CA ARG A 55 -7.94 8.63 4.17
C ARG A 55 -7.51 7.29 4.76
N ARG A 56 -8.45 6.52 5.33
CA ARG A 56 -8.17 5.20 5.90
C ARG A 56 -7.70 4.18 4.87
N LEU A 57 -8.26 4.20 3.65
CA LEU A 57 -7.80 3.34 2.55
C LEU A 57 -6.37 3.69 2.12
N ILE A 58 -6.04 4.98 2.02
CA ILE A 58 -4.69 5.43 1.68
C ILE A 58 -3.71 5.06 2.80
N ASP A 59 -4.01 5.38 4.05
CA ASP A 59 -3.14 5.10 5.19
C ASP A 59 -2.85 3.59 5.34
N SER A 60 -3.88 2.76 5.22
CA SER A 60 -3.70 1.30 5.26
C SER A 60 -2.90 0.79 4.06
N SER A 61 -3.04 1.41 2.89
CA SER A 61 -2.25 1.09 1.70
C SER A 61 -0.78 1.47 1.87
N LEU A 62 -0.50 2.62 2.47
CA LEU A 62 0.85 3.09 2.78
C LEU A 62 1.58 2.14 3.74
N GLY A 63 0.86 1.52 4.67
CA GLY A 63 1.42 0.52 5.57
C GLY A 63 2.09 -0.68 4.88
N PHE A 64 1.63 -1.07 3.69
CA PHE A 64 2.22 -2.18 2.94
C PHE A 64 3.63 -1.89 2.40
N PHE A 65 3.99 -0.61 2.20
CA PHE A 65 5.31 -0.23 1.70
C PHE A 65 6.39 -0.34 2.78
N LYS A 66 6.03 -0.36 4.06
CA LYS A 66 6.97 -0.41 5.17
C LYS A 66 7.86 -1.66 5.12
N GLY A 67 7.27 -2.84 4.92
CA GLY A 67 8.02 -4.10 4.88
C GLY A 67 9.07 -4.15 3.75
N PRO A 68 8.71 -3.90 2.49
CA PRO A 68 9.67 -3.79 1.39
C PRO A 68 10.74 -2.72 1.61
N ALA A 69 10.40 -1.58 2.21
CA ALA A 69 11.34 -0.51 2.50
C ALA A 69 12.38 -0.94 3.56
N GLU A 70 11.94 -1.53 4.68
CA GLU A 70 12.84 -2.05 5.72
C GLU A 70 13.76 -3.14 5.16
N ALA A 71 13.20 -4.10 4.41
CA ALA A 71 13.97 -5.16 3.78
C ALA A 71 15.04 -4.65 2.79
N SER A 72 14.82 -3.49 2.16
CA SER A 72 15.78 -2.90 1.23
C SER A 72 16.95 -2.22 1.95
N VAL A 73 16.77 -1.81 3.20
CA VAL A 73 17.84 -1.22 4.03
C VAL A 73 18.70 -2.31 4.67
N ASP A 74 18.09 -3.45 5.01
CA ASP A 74 18.77 -4.60 5.61
C ASP A 74 19.56 -5.47 4.58
N ALA A 75 19.25 -5.32 3.30
CA ALA A 75 19.82 -6.09 2.19
C ALA A 75 21.22 -5.63 1.76
#